data_AF-A0A2S3U2F2-F1
#
_entry.id   AF-A0A2S3U2F2-F1
#
_cell.length_a   1.000
_cell.length_b   1.000
_cell.length_c   1.000
_cell.angle_alpha   90.00
_cell.angle_beta   90.00
_cell.angle_gamma   90.00
#
_symmetry.space_group_name_H-M   'P 1'
#
loop_
_entity.id
_entity.type
_entity.pdbx_description
1 polymer ?
#
loop_
_entity_poly.entity_id
_entity_poly.type
_entity_poly.pdbx_seq_one_letter_code
_entity_poly.pdbx_strand_id
1 'polypeptide(L)'
;MTLDLGRQTTVSAVKLAHAKAGGEGADMNTRAWTIQVSTDGKRYTDVARTYNNTQATSLNTFAATSGRYVRLVVDKPTQVADTAVRIYEMDVLGLTQTLK
;
A
#
# COMPACT_ATOMS: atom_id res chain seq x y z
N MET A 1 4.01 -7.59 2.03
CA MET A 1 3.87 -7.07 3.42
C MET A 1 2.40 -7.10 3.82
N THR A 2 2.05 -7.46 5.06
CA THR A 2 0.66 -7.39 5.57
C THR A 2 0.64 -6.68 6.91
N LEU A 3 -0.30 -5.75 7.08
CA LEU A 3 -0.56 -5.02 8.31
C LEU A 3 -1.90 -5.47 8.91
N ASP A 4 -1.90 -5.87 10.19
CA ASP A 4 -3.13 -6.09 10.99
C ASP A 4 -3.47 -4.80 11.74
N LEU A 5 -4.65 -4.25 11.48
CA LEU A 5 -5.17 -3.03 12.12
C LEU A 5 -5.72 -3.30 13.53
N GLY A 6 -5.71 -4.56 13.99
CA GLY A 6 -6.19 -5.01 15.31
C GLY A 6 -7.70 -5.20 15.40
N ARG A 7 -8.48 -4.48 14.56
CA ARG A 7 -9.93 -4.59 14.44
C ARG A 7 -10.39 -4.31 13.01
N GLN A 8 -11.61 -4.71 12.68
CA GLN A 8 -12.24 -4.28 11.43
C GLN A 8 -12.54 -2.78 11.48
N THR A 9 -12.15 -2.07 10.42
CA THR A 9 -12.36 -0.64 10.24
C THR A 9 -12.65 -0.34 8.78
N THR A 10 -13.30 0.79 8.51
CA THR A 10 -13.46 1.28 7.14
C THR A 10 -12.16 1.88 6.65
N VAL A 11 -11.61 1.35 5.57
CA VAL A 11 -10.38 1.80 4.91
C VAL A 11 -10.68 2.30 3.50
N SER A 12 -9.97 3.32 3.03
CA SER A 12 -10.19 3.93 1.71
C SER A 12 -8.92 4.40 1.00
N ALA A 13 -7.78 4.43 1.68
CA ALA A 13 -6.51 4.68 1.01
C ALA A 13 -5.32 4.04 1.72
N VAL A 14 -4.24 3.84 0.96
CA VAL A 14 -2.91 3.50 1.48
C VAL A 14 -1.90 4.49 0.94
N LYS A 15 -1.17 5.16 1.83
CA LYS A 15 -0.01 5.98 1.48
C LYS A 15 1.26 5.15 1.66
N LEU A 16 2.16 5.19 0.68
CA LEU A 16 3.45 4.53 0.75
C LEU A 16 4.57 5.56 0.62
N ALA A 17 5.60 5.40 1.44
CA ALA A 17 6.91 6.05 1.26
C ALA A 17 7.89 5.04 0.67
N HIS A 18 8.40 5.33 -0.53
CA HIS A 18 9.34 4.49 -1.27
C HIS A 18 10.80 4.86 -0.93
N ALA A 19 11.76 4.17 -1.55
CA ALA A 19 13.20 4.38 -1.34
C ALA A 19 13.61 5.86 -1.32
N LYS A 20 13.19 6.65 -2.31
CA LYS A 20 13.51 8.09 -2.38
C LYS A 20 12.97 8.90 -1.21
N ALA A 21 11.81 8.54 -0.65
CA ALA A 21 11.30 9.22 0.54
C ALA A 21 12.14 8.90 1.78
N GLY A 22 12.85 7.77 1.78
CA GLY A 22 13.83 7.39 2.79
C GLY A 22 15.26 7.86 2.54
N GLY A 23 15.50 8.65 1.48
CA GLY A 23 16.81 9.23 1.15
C GLY A 23 17.64 8.45 0.14
N GLU A 24 17.12 7.37 -0.44
CA GLU A 24 17.81 6.60 -1.49
C GLU A 24 17.57 7.15 -2.91
N GLY A 25 18.23 6.54 -3.90
CA GLY A 25 18.06 6.87 -5.32
C GLY A 25 16.63 6.67 -5.83
N ALA A 26 16.19 7.51 -6.77
CA ALA A 26 14.86 7.43 -7.36
C ALA A 26 14.63 6.14 -8.18
N ASP A 27 15.71 5.56 -8.70
CA ASP A 27 15.74 4.28 -9.39
C ASP A 27 15.42 3.10 -8.45
N MET A 28 15.58 3.27 -7.14
CA MET A 28 15.22 2.30 -6.11
C MET A 28 13.75 2.38 -5.67
N ASN A 29 12.96 3.34 -6.19
CA ASN A 29 11.53 3.40 -5.89
C ASN A 29 10.82 2.14 -6.40
N THR A 30 9.98 1.56 -5.53
CA THR A 30 9.06 0.48 -5.92
C THR A 30 8.22 0.93 -7.10
N ARG A 31 8.09 0.06 -8.11
CA ARG A 31 7.49 0.43 -9.41
C ARG A 31 6.07 -0.09 -9.59
N ALA A 32 5.82 -1.34 -9.23
CA ALA A 32 4.52 -1.98 -9.46
C ALA A 32 4.07 -2.80 -8.25
N TRP A 33 2.80 -2.63 -7.85
CA TRP A 33 2.20 -3.31 -6.72
C TRP A 33 0.67 -3.32 -6.77
N THR A 34 0.08 -4.22 -6.00
CA THR A 34 -1.35 -4.26 -5.64
C THR A 34 -1.52 -4.00 -4.15
N ILE A 35 -2.53 -3.20 -3.81
CA ILE A 35 -3.08 -3.12 -2.45
C ILE A 35 -4.27 -4.07 -2.35
N GLN A 36 -4.24 -4.94 -1.35
CA GLN A 36 -5.30 -5.87 -1.04
C GLN A 36 -5.84 -5.65 0.36
N VAL A 37 -7.13 -5.93 0.56
CA VAL A 37 -7.80 -5.83 1.87
C VAL A 37 -8.45 -7.16 2.23
N SER A 38 -8.47 -7.49 3.52
CA SER A 38 -9.14 -8.68 4.04
C SER A 38 -9.77 -8.39 5.41
N THR A 39 -10.90 -9.02 5.69
CA THR A 39 -11.57 -9.00 6.99
C THR A 39 -11.17 -10.19 7.89
N ASP A 40 -10.66 -11.27 7.31
CA ASP A 40 -10.40 -12.55 7.98
C ASP A 40 -8.92 -13.00 7.93
N GLY A 41 -8.08 -12.28 7.20
CA GLY A 41 -6.65 -12.58 7.04
C GLY A 41 -6.38 -13.80 6.13
N LYS A 42 -7.41 -14.36 5.50
CA LYS A 42 -7.33 -15.56 4.64
C LYS A 42 -7.67 -15.23 3.21
N ARG A 43 -8.79 -14.53 2.98
CA ARG A 43 -9.25 -14.12 1.65
C ARG A 43 -8.99 -12.64 1.47
N TYR A 44 -8.27 -12.31 0.41
CA TYR A 44 -7.87 -10.95 0.09
C TYR A 44 -8.53 -10.51 -1.22
N THR A 45 -8.99 -9.26 -1.23
CA THR A 45 -9.56 -8.62 -2.42
C THR A 45 -8.62 -7.50 -2.85
N ASP A 46 -8.32 -7.45 -4.14
CA ASP A 46 -7.58 -6.35 -4.76
C ASP A 46 -8.43 -5.09 -4.74
N VAL A 47 -7.91 -4.00 -4.18
CA VAL A 47 -8.64 -2.71 -4.07
C VAL A 47 -7.98 -1.59 -4.86
N ALA A 48 -6.66 -1.67 -5.10
CA ALA A 48 -5.93 -0.71 -5.92
C ALA A 48 -4.71 -1.35 -6.58
N ARG A 49 -4.34 -0.88 -7.77
CA ARG A 49 -3.21 -1.39 -8.56
C ARG A 49 -2.40 -0.24 -9.14
N THR A 50 -1.08 -0.33 -9.02
CA THR A 50 -0.11 0.60 -9.62
C THR A 50 0.87 -0.18 -10.48
N TYR A 51 1.12 0.28 -11.71
CA TYR A 51 1.97 -0.43 -12.67
C TYR A 51 3.34 0.21 -12.91
N ASN A 52 3.44 1.54 -12.80
CA ASN A 52 4.62 2.30 -13.23
C ASN A 52 4.87 3.53 -12.35
N ASN A 53 5.03 3.32 -11.04
CA ASN A 53 5.40 4.41 -10.13
C ASN A 53 6.84 4.89 -10.38
N THR A 54 7.04 6.19 -10.34
CA THR A 54 8.37 6.85 -10.27
C THR A 54 8.49 7.78 -9.05
N GLN A 55 7.40 7.97 -8.31
CA GLN A 55 7.32 8.96 -7.23
C GLN A 55 7.91 8.42 -5.92
N ALA A 56 8.47 9.32 -5.13
CA ALA A 56 9.00 9.03 -3.79
C ALA A 56 7.89 8.61 -2.81
N THR A 57 6.70 9.16 -2.99
CA THR A 57 5.51 8.81 -2.21
C THR A 57 4.35 8.55 -3.17
N SER A 58 3.43 7.67 -2.76
CA SER A 58 2.22 7.38 -3.54
C SER A 58 1.01 7.30 -2.63
N LEU A 59 -0.11 7.87 -3.05
CA LEU A 59 -1.41 7.69 -2.42
C LEU A 59 -2.27 6.78 -3.31
N ASN A 60 -2.66 5.63 -2.76
CA ASN A 60 -3.46 4.62 -3.45
C ASN A 60 -4.88 4.68 -2.88
N THR A 61 -5.79 5.39 -3.55
CA THR A 61 -7.19 5.51 -3.14
C THR A 61 -8.05 4.40 -3.74
N PHE A 62 -9.09 4.01 -3.03
CA PHE A 62 -10.05 3.00 -3.47
C PHE A 62 -11.40 3.21 -2.79
N ALA A 63 -12.45 2.52 -3.28
CA ALA A 63 -13.77 2.58 -2.67
C ALA A 63 -13.71 2.15 -1.20
N ALA A 64 -14.35 2.91 -0.31
CA ALA A 64 -14.32 2.61 1.11
C ALA A 64 -14.86 1.21 1.39
N THR A 65 -14.08 0.39 2.09
CA THR A 65 -14.41 -1.01 2.36
C THR A 65 -14.04 -1.39 3.79
N SER A 66 -14.73 -2.39 4.34
CA SER A 66 -14.39 -2.95 5.65
C SER A 66 -13.15 -3.84 5.54
N GLY A 67 -12.16 -3.60 6.41
CA GLY A 67 -10.92 -4.36 6.45
C GLY A 67 -10.31 -4.41 7.84
N ARG A 68 -9.67 -5.54 8.16
CA ARG A 68 -8.76 -5.66 9.32
C ARG A 68 -7.31 -5.83 8.88
N TYR A 69 -7.09 -6.49 7.76
CA TYR A 69 -5.77 -6.72 7.20
C TYR A 69 -5.62 -5.97 5.90
N VAL A 70 -4.53 -5.22 5.76
CA VAL A 70 -4.15 -4.56 4.51
C VAL A 70 -2.83 -5.14 4.04
N ARG A 71 -2.74 -5.53 2.77
CA ARG A 71 -1.58 -6.21 2.21
C ARG A 71 -1.08 -5.46 0.99
N LEU A 72 0.24 -5.26 0.97
CA LEU A 72 0.99 -4.81 -0.20
C LEU A 72 1.64 -6.03 -0.87
N VAL A 73 1.29 -6.25 -2.13
CA VAL A 73 1.89 -7.27 -3.01
C VAL A 73 2.69 -6.54 -4.08
N VAL A 74 4.00 -6.76 -4.14
CA VAL A 74 4.91 -6.06 -5.07
C VAL A 74 5.32 -7.00 -6.20
N ASP A 75 5.17 -6.54 -7.44
CA ASP A 75 5.58 -7.28 -8.64
C ASP A 75 6.92 -6.78 -9.19
N LYS A 76 7.16 -5.47 -9.10
CA LYS A 76 8.40 -4.85 -9.57
C LYS A 76 9.04 -3.97 -8.49
N PRO A 77 10.09 -4.48 -7.82
CA PRO A 77 10.70 -3.83 -6.65
C PRO A 77 11.40 -2.51 -6.91
N THR A 78 11.93 -2.27 -8.10
CA THR A 78 12.68 -1.05 -8.46
C THR A 78 12.45 -0.65 -9.92
N GLN A 79 13.04 0.48 -10.35
CA GLN A 79 13.06 0.87 -11.76
C GLN A 79 14.04 0.05 -12.60
N VAL A 80 15.00 -0.61 -11.94
CA VAL A 80 16.14 -1.32 -12.53
C VAL A 80 16.04 -2.82 -12.24
N ALA A 81 17.17 -3.54 -12.33
CA ALA A 81 17.23 -4.99 -12.10
C ALA A 81 17.30 -5.39 -10.61
N ASP A 82 17.42 -4.42 -9.70
CA ASP A 82 17.45 -4.67 -8.25
C ASP A 82 16.11 -5.25 -7.79
N THR A 83 16.18 -6.29 -6.95
CA THR A 83 15.04 -7.09 -6.51
C THR A 83 14.57 -6.78 -5.09
N ALA A 84 15.20 -5.82 -4.40
CA ALA A 84 14.84 -5.46 -3.04
C ALA A 84 13.64 -4.51 -3.04
N VAL A 85 12.59 -4.87 -2.31
CA VAL A 85 11.45 -3.97 -2.06
C VAL A 85 11.82 -3.03 -0.93
N ARG A 86 11.77 -1.72 -1.20
CA ARG A 86 12.12 -0.67 -0.23
C ARG A 86 10.92 0.23 0.02
N ILE A 87 10.20 -0.06 1.11
CA ILE A 87 9.06 0.70 1.60
C ILE A 87 9.40 1.17 3.00
N TYR A 88 9.57 2.48 3.16
CA TYR A 88 9.95 3.10 4.43
C TYR A 88 8.75 3.29 5.35
N GLU A 89 7.57 3.54 4.78
CA GLU A 89 6.35 3.78 5.54
C GLU A 89 5.13 3.28 4.75
N MET A 90 4.15 2.74 5.48
CA MET A 90 2.83 2.39 4.97
C MET A 90 1.77 2.92 5.93
N ASP A 91 1.06 3.96 5.52
CA ASP A 91 -0.09 4.47 6.26
C ASP A 91 -1.38 3.91 5.67
N VAL A 92 -2.22 3.31 6.50
CA VAL A 92 -3.57 2.92 6.13
C VAL A 92 -4.54 4.01 6.60
N LEU A 93 -5.24 4.61 5.65
CA LEU A 93 -6.17 5.71 5.87
C LEU A 93 -7.61 5.23 5.69
N GLY A 94 -8.52 5.84 6.44
CA GLY A 94 -9.92 5.46 6.47
C GLY A 94 -10.78 6.47 7.22
N LEU A 95 -12.06 6.16 7.36
CA LEU A 95 -13.00 6.99 8.11
C LEU A 95 -13.09 6.47 9.55
N THR A 96 -12.86 7.35 10.52
CA THR A 96 -12.98 7.02 11.94
C THR A 96 -14.42 7.18 12.46
N GLN A 97 -15.31 7.84 11.71
CA GLN A 97 -16.74 7.99 12.03
C GLN A 97 -17.52 8.51 10.82
N THR A 98 -18.79 8.12 10.70
CA THR A 98 -19.75 8.71 9.77
C THR A 98 -20.00 10.17 10.15
N LEU A 99 -19.90 11.10 9.21
CA LEU A 99 -20.43 12.45 9.39
C LEU A 99 -21.94 12.31 9.64
N LYS A 100 -22.38 12.61 10.86
CA LYS A 100 -23.81 12.75 11.19
C LYS A 100 -24.25 14.18 10.91
#